data_AF-A0A8B6G7A8-F1
#
_entry.id   AF-A0A8B6G7A8-F1
#
_cell.length_a   1.000
_cell.length_b   1.000
_cell.length_c   1.000
_cell.angle_alpha   90.00
_cell.angle_beta   90.00
_cell.angle_gamma   90.00
#
_symmetry.space_group_name_H-M   'P 1'
#
loop_
_entity.id
_entity.type
_entity.pdbx_description
1 polymer ?
#
loop_
_entity_poly.entity_id
_entity_poly.type
_entity_poly.pdbx_seq_one_letter_code
_entity_poly.pdbx_strand_id
1 'polypeptide(L)'
;MAREACNEEFQNLAKAYEQDVTESLKKYQVLKDLDLFVLDNSIRESTVGQLRGHTIENKWKVYDEVKKCGFKHTIVASFNHSTRVDDVFIKQLADRGEDRAGLWAFSEITDAIKKKVPDTERIPVGLRKMKEAGLYNVIFEIDLGDSTYDFDRFTTKEMCALLKKWVDWVFENLSTEAKVFVSFRDLPDAMPTDSERVFEVTDFLCKLPLFGLMFEEPRGQSLPEECGTWAKHIRKVMDANNFNGHLLVHVHEKFGYCDVVALQVLMDGANGIWASVIKEGAAMGNAPSIITILNLIRMGNKRVLKKFNCTYLRKAAINMTRVTTGVDPHIKQPVYGARALDFVYDLNPEEFDFADFFRGTSSYSNNHPFISENGPNKNEDFTIERANLMKEVMLEDLRANRKEEYMSKCGLAVLFDRSGGKLTDEIRDEIANDPMKTPHGQNLLKEIRERWDEWDLKDKVQGDNLLDYDSFYNGFMAPYFACYRCNDTKKALQALDMDIDNSVDWSEFCVFLKWAMKQYPKTIHTADDLLEVAFPKRLIPCMRDEMLVKK
;
A
#
# COMPACT_ATOMS: atom_id res chain seq x y z
N MET A 1 24.99 44.11 32.84
CA MET A 1 24.98 44.89 31.59
C MET A 1 25.10 44.04 30.32
N ALA A 2 26.27 43.51 29.91
CA ALA A 2 26.37 42.73 28.65
C ALA A 2 25.53 41.42 28.62
N ARG A 3 25.43 40.71 29.75
CA ARG A 3 24.55 39.53 29.90
C ARG A 3 23.06 39.86 29.94
N GLU A 4 22.69 41.06 30.38
CA GLU A 4 21.28 41.50 30.46
C GLU A 4 20.79 42.00 29.11
N ALA A 5 21.62 42.74 28.36
CA ALA A 5 21.33 43.15 26.99
C ALA A 5 21.19 41.94 26.04
N CYS A 6 22.03 40.91 26.21
CA CYS A 6 21.93 39.64 25.47
C CYS A 6 20.64 38.86 25.79
N ASN A 7 20.12 38.98 27.02
CA ASN A 7 18.88 38.33 27.44
C ASN A 7 17.64 39.03 26.84
N GLU A 8 17.67 40.36 26.74
CA GLU A 8 16.61 41.15 26.09
C GLU A 8 16.52 40.88 24.58
N GLU A 9 17.68 40.73 23.90
CA GLU A 9 17.74 40.38 22.49
C GLU A 9 17.13 38.99 22.20
N PHE A 10 17.45 37.97 23.01
CA PHE A 10 16.86 36.64 22.87
C PHE A 10 15.36 36.60 23.18
N GLN A 11 14.87 37.41 24.12
CA GLN A 11 13.43 37.54 24.37
C GLN A 11 12.70 38.19 23.19
N ASN A 12 13.33 39.16 22.53
CA ASN A 12 12.76 39.76 21.32
C ASN A 12 12.75 38.79 20.14
N LEU A 13 13.81 37.99 19.96
CA LEU A 13 13.87 36.91 18.97
C LEU A 13 12.79 35.84 19.22
N ALA A 14 12.56 35.43 20.47
CA ALA A 14 11.52 34.47 20.82
C ALA A 14 10.12 34.98 20.47
N LYS A 15 9.82 36.26 20.78
CA LYS A 15 8.54 36.88 20.41
C LYS A 15 8.37 37.00 18.90
N ALA A 16 9.43 37.37 18.17
CA ALA A 16 9.40 37.42 16.71
C ALA A 16 9.13 36.04 16.12
N TYR A 17 9.81 35.00 16.61
CA TYR A 17 9.57 33.61 16.21
C TYR A 17 8.12 33.17 16.45
N GLU A 18 7.54 33.47 17.62
CA GLU A 18 6.14 33.14 17.91
C GLU A 18 5.17 33.82 16.93
N GLN A 19 5.43 35.09 16.58
CA GLN A 19 4.66 35.84 15.60
C GLN A 19 4.79 35.24 14.20
N ASP A 20 6.03 34.95 13.77
CA ASP A 20 6.33 34.38 12.45
C ASP A 20 5.73 32.98 12.29
N VAL A 21 5.81 32.13 13.32
CA VAL A 21 5.18 30.80 13.34
C VAL A 21 3.67 30.94 13.25
N THR A 22 3.08 31.83 14.05
CA THR A 22 1.63 32.04 14.02
C THR A 22 1.17 32.49 12.64
N GLU A 23 1.84 33.45 12.02
CA GLU A 23 1.53 33.94 10.68
C GLU A 23 1.71 32.82 9.63
N SER A 24 2.84 32.10 9.67
CA SER A 24 3.15 31.02 8.73
C SER A 24 2.16 29.86 8.80
N LEU A 25 1.60 29.60 9.99
CA LEU A 25 0.65 28.50 10.21
C LEU A 25 -0.81 28.88 9.88
N LYS A 26 -1.15 30.16 9.70
CA LYS A 26 -2.52 30.59 9.34
C LYS A 26 -3.06 29.90 8.09
N LYS A 27 -2.21 29.64 7.10
CA LYS A 27 -2.61 28.96 5.86
C LYS A 27 -3.21 27.57 6.07
N TYR A 28 -2.82 26.87 7.13
CA TYR A 28 -3.33 25.53 7.45
C TYR A 28 -4.74 25.56 8.07
N GLN A 29 -5.25 26.73 8.48
CA GLN A 29 -6.59 26.83 9.07
C GLN A 29 -7.67 26.35 8.10
N VAL A 30 -7.49 26.62 6.80
CA VAL A 30 -8.39 26.13 5.73
C VAL A 30 -8.55 24.61 5.79
N LEU A 31 -7.45 23.88 6.02
CA LEU A 31 -7.44 22.42 6.06
C LEU A 31 -8.18 21.85 7.28
N LYS A 32 -8.25 22.59 8.39
CA LYS A 32 -8.99 22.15 9.60
C LYS A 32 -10.49 22.15 9.38
N ASP A 33 -10.99 23.13 8.62
CA ASP A 33 -12.41 23.34 8.39
C ASP A 33 -12.89 22.78 7.04
N LEU A 34 -11.96 22.24 6.23
CA LEU A 34 -12.25 21.72 4.90
C LEU A 34 -13.24 20.54 4.95
N ASP A 35 -14.34 20.65 4.22
CA ASP A 35 -15.18 19.49 3.91
C ASP A 35 -14.63 18.76 2.68
N LEU A 36 -13.66 17.87 2.91
CA LEU A 36 -12.95 17.18 1.85
C LEU A 36 -13.91 16.35 0.97
N PHE A 37 -13.90 16.60 -0.34
CA PHE A 37 -14.48 15.71 -1.33
C PHE A 37 -13.44 14.66 -1.76
N VAL A 38 -13.84 13.38 -1.78
CA VAL A 38 -12.99 12.28 -2.26
C VAL A 38 -13.68 11.62 -3.44
N LEU A 39 -13.02 11.69 -4.59
CA LEU A 39 -13.33 10.88 -5.76
C LEU A 39 -12.34 9.71 -5.81
N ASP A 40 -12.77 8.55 -5.35
CA ASP A 40 -11.90 7.37 -5.28
C ASP A 40 -11.55 6.88 -6.69
N ASN A 41 -10.26 6.66 -6.93
CA ASN A 41 -9.73 6.10 -8.16
C ASN A 41 -9.11 4.71 -7.96
N SER A 42 -9.33 4.05 -6.82
CA SER A 42 -8.60 2.84 -6.44
C SER A 42 -8.78 1.70 -7.43
N ILE A 43 -9.95 1.56 -8.06
CA ILE A 43 -10.23 0.48 -9.02
C ILE A 43 -9.45 0.64 -10.34
N ARG A 44 -9.18 1.88 -10.74
CA ARG A 44 -8.43 2.20 -11.97
C ARG A 44 -6.97 2.39 -11.64
N GLU A 45 -6.66 3.35 -10.78
CA GLU A 45 -5.30 3.84 -10.55
C GLU A 45 -4.36 2.76 -10.07
N SER A 46 -4.76 1.97 -9.07
CA SER A 46 -3.90 0.93 -8.50
C SER A 46 -3.36 -0.06 -9.53
N THR A 47 -4.09 -0.26 -10.64
CA THR A 47 -3.68 -1.16 -11.73
C THR A 47 -2.77 -0.52 -12.76
N VAL A 48 -2.82 0.80 -12.88
CA VAL A 48 -2.06 1.51 -13.90
C VAL A 48 -0.58 1.40 -13.56
N GLY A 49 0.23 0.94 -14.52
CA GLY A 49 1.66 0.75 -14.31
C GLY A 49 2.07 -0.54 -13.59
N GLN A 50 1.12 -1.38 -13.15
CA GLN A 50 1.45 -2.69 -12.57
C GLN A 50 1.81 -3.71 -13.63
N LEU A 51 2.78 -4.59 -13.33
CA LEU A 51 3.15 -5.70 -14.21
C LEU A 51 2.02 -6.75 -14.32
N ARG A 52 1.12 -6.80 -13.33
CA ARG A 52 -0.02 -7.72 -13.27
C ARG A 52 -1.31 -6.91 -13.31
N GLY A 53 -2.12 -7.12 -14.34
CA GLY A 53 -3.45 -6.53 -14.41
C GLY A 53 -4.40 -7.13 -13.38
N HIS A 54 -5.40 -6.36 -12.95
CA HIS A 54 -6.46 -6.88 -12.09
C HIS A 54 -7.40 -7.81 -12.84
N THR A 55 -7.71 -8.94 -12.22
CA THR A 55 -8.87 -9.76 -12.58
C THR A 55 -10.17 -9.12 -12.09
N ILE A 56 -11.32 -9.66 -12.50
CA ILE A 56 -12.63 -9.26 -11.96
C ILE A 56 -12.69 -9.45 -10.44
N GLU A 57 -12.13 -10.54 -9.92
CA GLU A 57 -12.10 -10.80 -8.49
C GLU A 57 -11.27 -9.74 -7.74
N ASN A 58 -10.11 -9.34 -8.31
CA ASN A 58 -9.31 -8.26 -7.74
C ASN A 58 -10.10 -6.94 -7.69
N LYS A 59 -10.83 -6.59 -8.76
CA LYS A 59 -11.66 -5.37 -8.77
C LYS A 59 -12.75 -5.39 -7.71
N TRP A 60 -13.44 -6.52 -7.51
CA TRP A 60 -14.42 -6.66 -6.43
C TRP A 60 -13.77 -6.51 -5.05
N LYS A 61 -12.62 -7.15 -4.82
CA LYS A 61 -11.88 -6.99 -3.56
C LYS A 61 -11.50 -5.54 -3.29
N VAL A 62 -11.00 -4.81 -4.30
CA VAL A 62 -10.68 -3.38 -4.15
C VAL A 62 -11.95 -2.57 -3.89
N TYR A 63 -13.02 -2.79 -4.66
CA TYR A 63 -14.29 -2.06 -4.50
C TYR A 63 -14.90 -2.25 -3.10
N ASP A 64 -14.88 -3.47 -2.57
CA ASP A 64 -15.40 -3.76 -1.24
C ASP A 64 -14.61 -3.05 -0.15
N GLU A 65 -13.28 -2.97 -0.29
CA GLU A 65 -12.43 -2.20 0.63
C GLU A 65 -12.69 -0.69 0.52
N VAL A 66 -12.92 -0.14 -0.69
CA VAL A 66 -13.29 1.27 -0.90
C VAL A 66 -14.62 1.60 -0.20
N LYS A 67 -15.63 0.74 -0.35
CA LYS A 67 -16.93 0.92 0.31
C LYS A 67 -16.81 0.93 1.83
N LYS A 68 -15.97 0.07 2.40
CA LYS A 68 -15.72 0.04 3.85
C LYS A 68 -15.05 1.31 4.38
N CYS A 69 -14.32 2.05 3.54
CA CYS A 69 -13.78 3.38 3.87
C CYS A 69 -14.87 4.47 3.97
N GLY A 70 -16.09 4.21 3.52
CA GLY A 70 -17.19 5.18 3.52
C GLY A 70 -17.15 6.17 2.34
N PHE A 71 -16.38 5.87 1.29
CA PHE A 71 -16.32 6.71 0.10
C PHE A 71 -17.60 6.59 -0.73
N LYS A 72 -18.20 7.73 -1.07
CA LYS A 72 -19.47 7.80 -1.82
C LYS A 72 -19.30 7.91 -3.34
N HIS A 73 -18.12 8.32 -3.78
CA HIS A 73 -17.83 8.57 -5.19
C HIS A 73 -16.64 7.71 -5.62
N THR A 74 -16.86 6.82 -6.58
CA THR A 74 -15.85 5.85 -7.05
C THR A 74 -15.81 5.86 -8.57
N ILE A 75 -14.61 5.99 -9.12
CA ILE A 75 -14.36 5.81 -10.54
C ILE A 75 -14.21 4.33 -10.83
N VAL A 76 -15.09 3.81 -11.67
CA VAL A 76 -15.16 2.38 -11.99
C VAL A 76 -14.60 2.05 -13.36
N ALA A 77 -14.40 3.05 -14.23
CA ALA A 77 -13.99 2.84 -15.60
C ALA A 77 -13.27 4.02 -16.26
N SER A 78 -12.35 3.69 -17.17
CA SER A 78 -11.88 4.60 -18.23
C SER A 78 -12.04 3.85 -19.56
N PHE A 79 -13.08 4.24 -20.30
CA PHE A 79 -13.50 3.54 -21.49
C PHE A 79 -12.61 3.89 -22.69
N ASN A 80 -12.21 2.87 -23.44
CA ASN A 80 -11.57 3.05 -24.74
C ASN A 80 -12.14 2.08 -25.79
N HIS A 81 -11.55 2.05 -26.99
CA HIS A 81 -12.02 1.19 -28.09
C HIS A 81 -11.86 -0.31 -27.85
N SER A 82 -11.07 -0.75 -26.86
CA SER A 82 -10.88 -2.16 -26.54
C SER A 82 -11.88 -2.64 -25.50
N THR A 83 -12.27 -3.92 -25.55
CA THR A 83 -12.99 -4.57 -24.45
C THR A 83 -11.99 -4.93 -23.34
N ARG A 84 -12.24 -4.45 -22.14
CA ARG A 84 -11.42 -4.61 -20.95
C ARG A 84 -12.19 -5.32 -19.84
N VAL A 85 -11.45 -5.72 -18.81
CA VAL A 85 -12.02 -6.21 -17.54
C VAL A 85 -13.03 -5.21 -16.96
N ASP A 86 -12.80 -3.91 -17.17
CA ASP A 86 -13.69 -2.83 -16.77
C ASP A 86 -15.10 -2.97 -17.36
N ASP A 87 -15.24 -3.32 -18.65
CA ASP A 87 -16.54 -3.46 -19.30
C ASP A 87 -17.37 -4.59 -18.67
N VAL A 88 -16.72 -5.67 -18.22
CA VAL A 88 -17.38 -6.78 -17.52
C VAL A 88 -17.70 -6.40 -16.08
N PHE A 89 -16.78 -5.72 -15.39
CA PHE A 89 -16.97 -5.29 -14.01
C PHE A 89 -18.17 -4.36 -13.85
N ILE A 90 -18.35 -3.40 -14.77
CA ILE A 90 -19.48 -2.46 -14.73
C ILE A 90 -20.81 -3.18 -14.94
N LYS A 91 -20.87 -4.15 -15.85
CA LYS A 91 -22.07 -4.99 -16.01
C LYS A 91 -22.42 -5.71 -14.71
N GLN A 92 -21.42 -6.27 -14.03
CA GLN A 92 -21.65 -6.91 -12.74
C GLN A 92 -22.07 -5.94 -11.63
N LEU A 93 -21.58 -4.70 -11.62
CA LEU A 93 -22.06 -3.66 -10.70
C LEU A 93 -23.56 -3.39 -10.94
N ALA A 94 -23.96 -3.26 -12.20
CA ALA A 94 -25.36 -3.09 -12.58
C ALA A 94 -26.22 -4.30 -12.19
N ASP A 95 -25.76 -5.51 -12.45
CA ASP A 95 -26.47 -6.77 -12.14
C ASP A 95 -26.65 -6.98 -10.64
N ARG A 96 -25.72 -6.50 -9.81
CA ARG A 96 -25.80 -6.55 -8.35
C ARG A 96 -26.60 -5.39 -7.74
N GLY A 97 -27.12 -4.47 -8.55
CA GLY A 97 -27.93 -3.35 -8.08
C GLY A 97 -27.14 -2.31 -7.29
N GLU A 98 -25.84 -2.15 -7.56
CA GLU A 98 -25.04 -1.10 -6.92
C GLU A 98 -25.55 0.30 -7.29
N ASP A 99 -25.49 1.23 -6.33
CA ASP A 99 -25.96 2.60 -6.51
C ASP A 99 -25.09 3.36 -7.53
N ARG A 100 -25.69 3.67 -8.68
CA ARG A 100 -25.02 4.35 -9.79
C ARG A 100 -24.81 5.85 -9.53
N ALA A 101 -25.49 6.45 -8.57
CA ALA A 101 -25.38 7.87 -8.25
C ALA A 101 -23.99 8.25 -7.71
N GLY A 102 -23.23 7.25 -7.23
CA GLY A 102 -21.85 7.36 -6.77
C GLY A 102 -20.79 6.87 -7.76
N LEU A 103 -21.18 6.30 -8.91
CA LEU A 103 -20.24 5.70 -9.86
C LEU A 103 -19.90 6.65 -10.99
N TRP A 104 -18.61 6.73 -11.32
CA TRP A 104 -18.06 7.64 -12.32
C TRP A 104 -17.26 6.89 -13.39
N ALA A 105 -17.23 7.44 -14.60
CA ALA A 105 -16.34 6.97 -15.65
C ALA A 105 -15.75 8.12 -16.46
N PHE A 106 -14.53 7.89 -16.97
CA PHE A 106 -13.87 8.82 -17.88
C PHE A 106 -14.37 8.68 -19.31
N SER A 107 -14.45 9.82 -20.00
CA SER A 107 -14.59 9.91 -21.44
C SER A 107 -13.66 10.98 -21.98
N GLU A 108 -12.96 10.67 -23.07
CA GLU A 108 -12.37 11.70 -23.92
C GLU A 108 -13.48 12.60 -24.50
N ILE A 109 -13.09 13.79 -24.97
CA ILE A 109 -13.97 14.71 -25.72
C ILE A 109 -13.98 14.43 -27.22
N THR A 110 -13.16 13.50 -27.70
CA THR A 110 -13.09 13.11 -29.11
C THR A 110 -12.61 11.67 -29.27
N ASP A 111 -13.03 11.01 -30.35
CA ASP A 111 -12.60 9.65 -30.73
C ASP A 111 -11.40 9.63 -31.68
N ALA A 112 -11.10 10.77 -32.31
CA ALA A 112 -10.07 10.85 -33.34
C ALA A 112 -9.58 12.28 -33.49
N ILE A 113 -8.33 12.43 -33.95
CA ILE A 113 -7.73 13.73 -34.21
C ILE A 113 -7.22 13.72 -35.64
N LYS A 114 -7.64 14.71 -36.45
CA LYS A 114 -7.24 14.83 -37.85
C LYS A 114 -6.54 16.15 -38.06
N LYS A 115 -5.26 16.10 -38.43
CA LYS A 115 -4.40 17.29 -38.60
C LYS A 115 -4.46 18.21 -37.37
N LYS A 116 -4.33 17.65 -36.16
CA LYS A 116 -4.40 18.37 -34.87
C LYS A 116 -5.71 19.10 -34.56
N VAL A 117 -6.81 18.68 -35.19
CA VAL A 117 -8.16 19.15 -34.88
C VAL A 117 -8.96 17.94 -34.40
N PRO A 118 -9.65 18.01 -33.25
CA PRO A 118 -10.47 16.91 -32.75
C PRO A 118 -11.65 16.62 -33.69
N ASP A 119 -12.05 15.36 -33.79
CA ASP A 119 -13.34 14.97 -34.36
C ASP A 119 -14.45 15.50 -33.45
N THR A 120 -15.20 16.48 -33.95
CA THR A 120 -16.30 17.13 -33.23
C THR A 120 -17.64 16.43 -33.45
N GLU A 121 -17.75 15.52 -34.42
CA GLU A 121 -19.03 14.96 -34.85
C GLU A 121 -19.32 13.62 -34.20
N ARG A 122 -18.30 12.76 -34.10
CA ARG A 122 -18.48 11.43 -33.53
C ARG A 122 -18.60 11.51 -32.01
N ILE A 123 -19.69 10.96 -31.46
CA ILE A 123 -19.89 10.80 -30.02
C ILE A 123 -18.71 10.02 -29.43
N PRO A 124 -17.98 10.52 -28.43
CA PRO A 124 -16.85 9.80 -27.85
C PRO A 124 -17.19 8.39 -27.35
N VAL A 125 -16.23 7.48 -27.45
CA VAL A 125 -16.39 6.06 -27.09
C VAL A 125 -16.78 5.89 -25.63
N GLY A 126 -16.26 6.72 -24.75
CA GLY A 126 -16.63 6.72 -23.34
C GLY A 126 -18.10 6.99 -23.13
N LEU A 127 -18.64 8.06 -23.73
CA LEU A 127 -20.06 8.38 -23.67
C LEU A 127 -20.96 7.27 -24.24
N ARG A 128 -20.58 6.64 -25.36
CA ARG A 128 -21.33 5.51 -25.93
C ARG A 128 -21.38 4.32 -24.98
N LYS A 129 -20.23 3.91 -24.44
CA LYS A 129 -20.13 2.78 -23.50
C LYS A 129 -20.81 3.07 -22.17
N MET A 130 -20.76 4.31 -21.68
CA MET A 130 -21.51 4.74 -20.49
C MET A 130 -23.02 4.58 -20.70
N LYS A 131 -23.54 5.00 -21.87
CA LYS A 131 -24.95 4.81 -22.23
C LYS A 131 -25.33 3.32 -22.24
N GLU A 132 -24.52 2.48 -22.87
CA GLU A 132 -24.74 1.02 -22.91
C GLU A 132 -24.68 0.38 -21.51
N ALA A 133 -23.79 0.85 -20.64
CA ALA A 133 -23.62 0.38 -19.28
C ALA A 133 -24.61 0.98 -18.28
N GLY A 134 -25.39 1.99 -18.68
CA GLY A 134 -26.30 2.73 -17.82
C GLY A 134 -25.59 3.55 -16.72
N LEU A 135 -24.34 3.97 -16.96
CA LEU A 135 -23.61 4.94 -16.14
C LEU A 135 -23.86 6.36 -16.65
N TYR A 136 -23.98 7.32 -15.74
CA TYR A 136 -24.35 8.69 -16.12
C TYR A 136 -23.51 9.80 -15.49
N ASN A 137 -22.63 9.52 -14.52
CA ASN A 137 -21.70 10.54 -14.03
C ASN A 137 -20.39 10.50 -14.81
N VAL A 138 -20.07 11.61 -15.49
CA VAL A 138 -19.02 11.68 -16.51
C VAL A 138 -17.86 12.53 -16.01
N ILE A 139 -16.65 12.10 -16.33
CA ILE A 139 -15.45 12.93 -16.23
C ILE A 139 -14.90 13.11 -17.64
N PHE A 140 -14.96 14.32 -18.16
CA PHE A 140 -14.32 14.67 -19.43
C PHE A 140 -12.85 14.99 -19.22
N GLU A 141 -11.97 14.39 -20.00
CA GLU A 141 -10.55 14.78 -20.04
C GLU A 141 -10.31 15.73 -21.21
N ILE A 142 -9.61 16.82 -20.92
CA ILE A 142 -9.19 17.79 -21.94
C ILE A 142 -7.72 18.13 -21.81
N ASP A 143 -7.13 18.39 -22.98
CA ASP A 143 -5.77 18.88 -23.14
C ASP A 143 -5.84 20.31 -23.69
N LEU A 144 -5.20 21.25 -23.00
CA LEU A 144 -5.14 22.67 -23.36
C LEU A 144 -3.73 23.16 -23.64
N GLY A 145 -2.68 22.43 -23.26
CA GLY A 145 -1.28 22.79 -23.46
C GLY A 145 -0.51 21.82 -24.36
N ASP A 146 -1.01 20.59 -24.54
CA ASP A 146 -0.38 19.60 -25.39
C ASP A 146 -0.47 19.99 -26.87
N SER A 147 0.61 19.71 -27.58
CA SER A 147 0.79 19.84 -29.02
C SER A 147 -0.16 18.98 -29.87
N THR A 148 -0.98 18.16 -29.23
CA THR A 148 -2.03 17.31 -29.82
C THR A 148 -3.08 18.15 -30.55
N TYR A 149 -3.48 19.29 -30.00
CA TYR A 149 -4.37 20.24 -30.66
C TYR A 149 -3.62 21.46 -31.19
N ASP A 150 -4.06 21.97 -32.33
CA ASP A 150 -3.56 23.21 -32.92
C ASP A 150 -4.61 24.30 -32.68
N PHE A 151 -4.38 25.13 -31.67
CA PHE A 151 -5.34 26.16 -31.25
C PHE A 151 -5.43 27.37 -32.20
N ASP A 152 -4.52 27.47 -33.19
CA ASP A 152 -4.69 28.42 -34.30
C ASP A 152 -5.73 27.92 -35.31
N ARG A 153 -5.97 26.61 -35.36
CA ARG A 153 -6.91 25.95 -36.27
C ARG A 153 -8.18 25.44 -35.59
N PHE A 154 -8.12 25.17 -34.31
CA PHE A 154 -9.23 24.77 -33.44
C PHE A 154 -9.21 25.66 -32.20
N THR A 155 -9.87 26.79 -32.30
CA THR A 155 -9.80 27.89 -31.34
C THR A 155 -10.34 27.50 -29.95
N THR A 156 -9.95 28.24 -28.92
CA THR A 156 -10.51 28.09 -27.56
C THR A 156 -12.03 28.13 -27.55
N LYS A 157 -12.63 28.98 -28.39
CA LYS A 157 -14.09 29.07 -28.55
C LYS A 157 -14.71 27.80 -29.10
N GLU A 158 -14.04 27.13 -30.05
CA GLU A 158 -14.51 25.85 -30.60
C GLU A 158 -14.35 24.72 -29.58
N MET A 159 -13.29 24.74 -28.75
CA MET A 159 -13.15 23.86 -27.59
C MET A 159 -14.32 24.02 -26.62
N CYS A 160 -14.66 25.26 -26.24
CA CYS A 160 -15.80 25.57 -25.39
C CYS A 160 -17.13 25.09 -26.01
N ALA A 161 -17.33 25.30 -27.32
CA ALA A 161 -18.52 24.82 -28.02
C ALA A 161 -18.63 23.29 -28.01
N LEU A 162 -17.50 22.58 -28.20
CA LEU A 162 -17.43 21.13 -28.13
C LEU A 162 -17.75 20.60 -26.73
N LEU A 163 -17.19 21.22 -25.69
CA LEU A 163 -17.48 20.90 -24.30
C LEU A 163 -18.96 21.08 -23.98
N LYS A 164 -19.56 22.19 -24.40
CA LYS A 164 -21.00 22.41 -24.22
C LYS A 164 -21.82 21.33 -24.94
N LYS A 165 -21.48 21.01 -26.19
CA LYS A 165 -22.15 19.95 -26.97
C LYS A 165 -22.18 18.63 -26.19
N TRP A 166 -21.06 18.22 -25.60
CA TRP A 166 -21.00 16.97 -24.85
C TRP A 166 -21.66 17.03 -23.47
N VAL A 167 -21.58 18.16 -22.78
CA VAL A 167 -22.32 18.37 -21.52
C VAL A 167 -23.82 18.29 -21.77
N ASP A 168 -24.35 19.00 -22.77
CA ASP A 168 -25.76 18.93 -23.15
C ASP A 168 -26.15 17.49 -23.52
N TRP A 169 -25.32 16.82 -24.31
CA TRP A 169 -25.56 15.43 -24.71
C TRP A 169 -25.69 14.49 -23.51
N VAL A 170 -24.86 14.65 -22.47
CA VAL A 170 -24.90 13.84 -21.24
C VAL A 170 -26.26 13.98 -20.54
N PHE A 171 -26.75 15.21 -20.37
CA PHE A 171 -28.04 15.45 -19.72
C PHE A 171 -29.22 14.95 -20.56
N GLU A 172 -29.12 15.02 -21.89
CA GLU A 172 -30.15 14.55 -22.81
C GLU A 172 -30.18 13.02 -22.98
N ASN A 173 -29.02 12.36 -22.93
CA ASN A 173 -28.88 10.96 -23.35
C ASN A 173 -28.50 9.97 -22.25
N LEU A 174 -27.93 10.44 -21.14
CA LEU A 174 -27.56 9.60 -20.01
C LEU A 174 -28.55 9.79 -18.84
N SER A 175 -28.64 11.01 -18.29
CA SER A 175 -29.57 11.32 -17.19
C SER A 175 -29.64 12.82 -16.93
N THR A 176 -30.82 13.34 -16.57
CA THR A 176 -30.97 14.71 -16.05
C THR A 176 -30.36 14.89 -14.66
N GLU A 177 -30.11 13.80 -13.94
CA GLU A 177 -29.44 13.78 -12.63
C GLU A 177 -27.92 13.57 -12.75
N ALA A 178 -27.39 13.56 -13.98
CA ALA A 178 -25.97 13.37 -14.23
C ALA A 178 -25.12 14.42 -13.51
N LYS A 179 -23.97 13.98 -13.01
CA LYS A 179 -22.92 14.86 -12.50
C LYS A 179 -21.77 14.84 -13.49
N VAL A 180 -21.28 16.02 -13.86
CA VAL A 180 -20.21 16.17 -14.84
C VAL A 180 -19.02 16.88 -14.22
N PHE A 181 -17.86 16.25 -14.32
CA PHE A 181 -16.56 16.87 -14.11
C PHE A 181 -15.86 17.13 -15.45
N VAL A 182 -15.06 18.18 -15.50
CA VAL A 182 -14.07 18.41 -16.57
C VAL A 182 -12.68 18.46 -15.95
N SER A 183 -11.77 17.65 -16.49
CA SER A 183 -10.39 17.48 -16.04
C SER A 183 -9.40 18.14 -16.99
N PHE A 184 -8.62 19.09 -16.48
CA PHE A 184 -7.44 19.62 -17.18
C PHE A 184 -6.29 18.63 -16.97
N ARG A 185 -6.10 17.71 -17.94
CA ARG A 185 -5.15 16.60 -17.83
C ARG A 185 -3.70 17.06 -17.98
N ASP A 186 -3.46 18.04 -18.84
CA ASP A 186 -2.14 18.56 -19.19
C ASP A 186 -1.90 19.96 -18.59
N LEU A 187 -2.51 20.25 -17.44
CA LEU A 187 -2.40 21.56 -16.80
C LEU A 187 -0.94 22.04 -16.60
N PRO A 188 0.05 21.17 -16.28
CA PRO A 188 1.46 21.58 -16.20
C PRO A 188 2.06 22.06 -17.52
N ASP A 189 1.49 21.67 -18.66
CA ASP A 189 1.87 22.17 -19.98
C ASP A 189 1.19 23.49 -20.30
N ALA A 190 -0.10 23.59 -19.99
CA ALA A 190 -0.89 24.75 -20.34
C ALA A 190 -0.57 25.98 -19.48
N MET A 191 -0.35 25.83 -18.18
CA MET A 191 -0.21 26.97 -17.27
C MET A 191 1.02 27.85 -17.53
N PRO A 192 2.21 27.32 -17.87
CA PRO A 192 3.39 28.16 -18.12
C PRO A 192 3.30 29.00 -19.39
N THR A 193 2.66 28.50 -20.45
CA THR A 193 2.69 29.13 -21.79
C THR A 193 1.34 29.67 -22.24
N ASP A 194 0.23 29.06 -21.82
CA ASP A 194 -1.12 29.28 -22.33
C ASP A 194 -2.15 29.46 -21.20
N SER A 195 -1.74 30.03 -20.06
CA SER A 195 -2.64 30.21 -18.90
C SER A 195 -3.93 30.98 -19.22
N GLU A 196 -3.88 31.95 -20.13
CA GLU A 196 -5.08 32.67 -20.61
C GLU A 196 -6.13 31.71 -21.18
N ARG A 197 -5.70 30.69 -21.94
CA ARG A 197 -6.58 29.65 -22.50
C ARG A 197 -7.24 28.84 -21.38
N VAL A 198 -6.47 28.47 -20.36
CA VAL A 198 -7.01 27.74 -19.19
C VAL A 198 -8.08 28.58 -18.49
N PHE A 199 -7.81 29.87 -18.27
CA PHE A 199 -8.77 30.76 -17.60
C PHE A 199 -10.01 31.04 -18.45
N GLU A 200 -9.87 31.20 -19.77
CA GLU A 200 -11.00 31.38 -20.69
C GLU A 200 -11.91 30.14 -20.69
N VAL A 201 -11.33 28.93 -20.77
CA VAL A 201 -12.09 27.68 -20.69
C VAL A 201 -12.72 27.52 -19.30
N THR A 202 -12.00 27.85 -18.22
CA THR A 202 -12.54 27.80 -16.85
C THR A 202 -13.75 28.73 -16.69
N ASP A 203 -13.64 29.99 -17.14
CA ASP A 203 -14.72 30.97 -17.10
C ASP A 203 -15.96 30.49 -17.87
N PHE A 204 -15.75 29.87 -19.02
CA PHE A 204 -16.83 29.26 -19.79
C PHE A 204 -17.48 28.08 -19.07
N LEU A 205 -16.69 27.15 -18.54
CA LEU A 205 -17.18 25.95 -17.85
C LEU A 205 -17.98 26.29 -16.59
N CYS A 206 -17.64 27.37 -15.89
CA CYS A 206 -18.39 27.85 -14.72
C CYS A 206 -19.83 28.29 -15.03
N LYS A 207 -20.17 28.50 -16.31
CA LYS A 207 -21.52 28.87 -16.78
C LYS A 207 -22.35 27.65 -17.20
N LEU A 208 -21.76 26.46 -17.19
CA LEU A 208 -22.43 25.20 -17.49
C LEU A 208 -22.89 24.50 -16.20
N PRO A 209 -23.88 23.59 -16.25
CA PRO A 209 -24.37 22.86 -15.08
C PRO A 209 -23.41 21.73 -14.67
N LEU A 210 -22.16 22.08 -14.32
CA LEU A 210 -21.13 21.13 -13.92
C LEU A 210 -21.18 20.86 -12.42
N PHE A 211 -20.76 19.65 -12.04
CA PHE A 211 -20.55 19.27 -10.65
C PHE A 211 -19.22 19.79 -10.11
N GLY A 212 -18.23 19.97 -10.98
CA GLY A 212 -16.99 20.66 -10.66
C GLY A 212 -15.94 20.57 -11.76
N LEU A 213 -14.76 21.03 -11.42
CA LEU A 213 -13.55 20.96 -12.22
C LEU A 213 -12.51 20.11 -11.50
N MET A 214 -11.58 19.55 -12.26
CA MET A 214 -10.43 18.86 -11.70
C MET A 214 -9.20 19.10 -12.57
N PHE A 215 -8.02 18.84 -12.01
CA PHE A 215 -6.79 18.86 -12.77
C PHE A 215 -5.82 17.81 -12.28
N GLU A 216 -4.88 17.46 -13.14
CA GLU A 216 -3.84 16.49 -12.88
C GLU A 216 -2.46 17.13 -12.93
N GLU A 217 -1.54 16.67 -12.08
CA GLU A 217 -0.11 16.81 -12.29
C GLU A 217 0.45 15.43 -12.67
N PRO A 218 0.45 15.07 -13.97
CA PRO A 218 0.78 13.71 -14.42
C PRO A 218 2.27 13.38 -14.32
N ARG A 219 3.12 14.39 -14.13
CA ARG A 219 4.58 14.24 -14.29
C ARG A 219 5.30 14.03 -12.97
N GLY A 220 4.70 14.35 -11.83
CA GLY A 220 5.35 14.39 -10.52
C GLY A 220 6.46 15.44 -10.44
N GLN A 221 6.46 16.47 -11.30
CA GLN A 221 7.60 17.40 -11.47
C GLN A 221 7.39 18.73 -10.77
N SER A 222 6.16 19.22 -10.74
CA SER A 222 5.87 20.55 -10.24
C SER A 222 6.03 20.64 -8.73
N LEU A 223 6.52 21.79 -8.28
CA LEU A 223 6.65 22.10 -6.86
C LEU A 223 5.27 22.35 -6.23
N PRO A 224 5.11 22.14 -4.91
CA PRO A 224 3.86 22.41 -4.21
C PRO A 224 3.32 23.82 -4.47
N GLU A 225 4.18 24.83 -4.47
CA GLU A 225 3.81 26.23 -4.68
C GLU A 225 3.28 26.50 -6.10
N GLU A 226 3.80 25.79 -7.10
CA GLU A 226 3.34 25.91 -8.49
C GLU A 226 1.92 25.37 -8.63
N CYS A 227 1.69 24.14 -8.17
CA CYS A 227 0.37 23.50 -8.21
C CYS A 227 -0.66 24.27 -7.36
N GLY A 228 -0.24 24.73 -6.18
CA GLY A 228 -1.05 25.59 -5.32
C GLY A 228 -1.46 26.89 -6.01
N THR A 229 -0.53 27.52 -6.71
CA THR A 229 -0.80 28.74 -7.50
C THR A 229 -1.82 28.49 -8.61
N TRP A 230 -1.76 27.35 -9.29
CA TRP A 230 -2.76 26.99 -10.30
C TRP A 230 -4.15 26.84 -9.69
N ALA A 231 -4.27 26.07 -8.61
CA ALA A 231 -5.53 25.87 -7.89
C ALA A 231 -6.14 27.20 -7.42
N LYS A 232 -5.31 28.09 -6.88
CA LYS A 232 -5.71 29.43 -6.43
C LYS A 232 -6.31 30.27 -7.55
N HIS A 233 -5.69 30.29 -8.72
CA HIS A 233 -6.17 31.12 -9.83
C HIS A 233 -7.39 30.53 -10.52
N ILE A 234 -7.47 29.19 -10.65
CA ILE A 234 -8.70 28.51 -11.10
C ILE A 234 -9.84 28.81 -10.13
N ARG A 235 -9.63 28.68 -8.82
CA ARG A 235 -10.63 28.99 -7.79
C ARG A 235 -11.11 30.44 -7.88
N LYS A 236 -10.21 31.41 -8.08
CA LYS A 236 -10.61 32.82 -8.29
C LYS A 236 -11.56 33.00 -9.47
N VAL A 237 -11.33 32.31 -10.59
CA VAL A 237 -12.23 32.37 -11.76
C VAL A 237 -13.58 31.72 -11.45
N MET A 238 -13.58 30.59 -10.73
CA MET A 238 -14.80 29.94 -10.25
C MET A 238 -15.63 30.87 -9.35
N ASP A 239 -14.98 31.49 -8.37
CA ASP A 239 -15.64 32.37 -7.40
C ASP A 239 -16.17 33.65 -8.08
N ALA A 240 -15.43 34.20 -9.06
CA ALA A 240 -15.88 35.34 -9.86
C ALA A 240 -17.16 35.05 -10.67
N ASN A 241 -17.38 33.77 -11.02
CA ASN A 241 -18.61 33.30 -11.68
C ASN A 241 -19.69 32.81 -10.69
N ASN A 242 -19.48 32.96 -9.38
CA ASN A 242 -20.32 32.38 -8.33
C ASN A 242 -20.51 30.85 -8.47
N PHE A 243 -19.53 30.16 -9.04
CA PHE A 243 -19.59 28.73 -9.26
C PHE A 243 -19.17 27.96 -8.01
N ASN A 244 -20.17 27.40 -7.31
CA ASN A 244 -19.98 26.64 -6.07
C ASN A 244 -19.58 25.16 -6.29
N GLY A 245 -19.07 24.81 -7.48
CA GLY A 245 -18.65 23.45 -7.80
C GLY A 245 -17.35 23.03 -7.11
N HIS A 246 -17.08 21.73 -7.18
CA HIS A 246 -15.85 21.15 -6.63
C HIS A 246 -14.62 21.53 -7.48
N LEU A 247 -13.46 21.64 -6.85
CA LEU A 247 -12.16 21.69 -7.51
C LEU A 247 -11.29 20.58 -6.93
N LEU A 248 -10.95 19.59 -7.76
CA LEU A 248 -10.21 18.40 -7.35
C LEU A 248 -8.81 18.35 -7.97
N VAL A 249 -7.91 17.64 -7.31
CA VAL A 249 -6.55 17.41 -7.82
C VAL A 249 -6.18 15.93 -7.80
N HIS A 250 -5.41 15.50 -8.80
CA HIS A 250 -4.67 14.24 -8.83
C HIS A 250 -3.17 14.54 -9.04
N VAL A 251 -2.30 13.88 -8.28
CA VAL A 251 -0.85 14.16 -8.29
C VAL A 251 -0.08 12.86 -8.37
N HIS A 252 0.79 12.75 -9.37
CA HIS A 252 1.69 11.61 -9.51
C HIS A 252 2.95 11.76 -8.66
N GLU A 253 3.47 10.63 -8.20
CA GLU A 253 4.76 10.57 -7.54
C GLU A 253 5.86 10.48 -8.60
N LYS A 254 6.86 11.37 -8.55
CA LYS A 254 8.13 11.20 -9.28
C LYS A 254 9.31 11.61 -8.41
N PHE A 255 9.23 12.78 -7.77
CA PHE A 255 10.29 13.32 -6.92
C PHE A 255 9.99 13.32 -5.42
N GLY A 256 8.93 12.65 -4.97
CA GLY A 256 8.65 12.53 -3.53
C GLY A 256 7.77 13.63 -2.94
N TYR A 257 7.14 14.47 -3.78
CA TYR A 257 6.37 15.64 -3.32
C TYR A 257 4.86 15.45 -3.36
N CYS A 258 4.34 14.33 -3.90
CA CYS A 258 2.91 14.21 -4.23
C CYS A 258 1.97 14.50 -3.03
N ASP A 259 2.31 14.01 -1.84
CA ASP A 259 1.53 14.22 -0.60
C ASP A 259 1.46 15.70 -0.19
N VAL A 260 2.59 16.41 -0.30
CA VAL A 260 2.69 17.84 0.08
C VAL A 260 2.03 18.71 -0.98
N VAL A 261 2.17 18.36 -2.26
CA VAL A 261 1.48 19.04 -3.37
C VAL A 261 -0.03 18.94 -3.19
N ALA A 262 -0.56 17.75 -2.87
CA ALA A 262 -1.99 17.58 -2.61
C ALA A 262 -2.49 18.49 -1.47
N LEU A 263 -1.74 18.56 -0.35
CA LEU A 263 -2.08 19.46 0.76
C LEU A 263 -2.00 20.94 0.38
N GLN A 264 -0.97 21.34 -0.40
CA GLN A 264 -0.78 22.71 -0.84
C GLN A 264 -1.92 23.16 -1.76
N VAL A 265 -2.35 22.30 -2.68
CA VAL A 265 -3.50 22.56 -3.56
C VAL A 265 -4.81 22.71 -2.77
N LEU A 266 -5.03 21.89 -1.74
CA LEU A 266 -6.17 22.04 -0.85
C LEU A 266 -6.13 23.33 -0.01
N MET A 267 -4.94 23.77 0.44
CA MET A 267 -4.79 25.06 1.12
C MET A 267 -5.11 26.24 0.19
N ASP A 268 -4.81 26.10 -1.10
CA ASP A 268 -4.87 27.20 -2.05
C ASP A 268 -6.18 27.30 -2.85
N GLY A 269 -7.16 26.42 -2.61
CA GLY A 269 -8.54 26.62 -3.10
C GLY A 269 -9.23 25.38 -3.66
N ALA A 270 -8.53 24.25 -3.78
CA ALA A 270 -9.20 22.97 -4.04
C ALA A 270 -9.97 22.51 -2.80
N ASN A 271 -11.07 21.80 -3.00
CA ASN A 271 -11.87 21.24 -1.91
C ASN A 271 -12.00 19.73 -1.96
N GLY A 272 -11.23 19.07 -2.82
CA GLY A 272 -11.16 17.64 -2.83
C GLY A 272 -10.00 17.06 -3.60
N ILE A 273 -9.93 15.74 -3.56
CA ILE A 273 -8.91 14.93 -4.19
C ILE A 273 -9.56 13.89 -5.09
N TRP A 274 -8.89 13.58 -6.19
CA TRP A 274 -9.13 12.42 -7.02
C TRP A 274 -7.91 11.50 -6.85
N ALA A 275 -8.08 10.38 -6.15
CA ALA A 275 -6.93 9.59 -5.69
C ALA A 275 -7.29 8.12 -5.40
N SER A 276 -6.30 7.24 -5.48
CA SER A 276 -6.37 5.89 -4.92
C SER A 276 -6.25 5.93 -3.40
N VAL A 277 -6.76 4.93 -2.68
CA VAL A 277 -6.50 4.74 -1.24
C VAL A 277 -5.03 4.41 -1.00
N ILE A 278 -4.38 3.75 -1.96
CA ILE A 278 -3.00 3.29 -1.87
C ILE A 278 -2.08 4.04 -2.82
N LYS A 279 -0.78 4.04 -2.53
CA LYS A 279 0.22 4.77 -3.33
C LYS A 279 0.44 4.14 -4.69
N GLU A 280 0.27 2.83 -4.79
CA GLU A 280 0.40 2.09 -6.03
C GLU A 280 -0.48 2.72 -7.13
N GLY A 281 0.13 2.93 -8.29
CA GLY A 281 -0.48 3.55 -9.46
C GLY A 281 0.57 3.75 -10.54
N ALA A 282 0.30 4.64 -11.50
CA ALA A 282 1.18 4.81 -12.65
C ALA A 282 2.61 5.22 -12.23
N ALA A 283 3.61 4.68 -12.94
CA ALA A 283 5.03 4.94 -12.70
C ALA A 283 5.46 4.70 -11.23
N MET A 284 5.76 5.75 -10.46
CA MET A 284 6.19 5.65 -9.05
C MET A 284 5.02 5.75 -8.06
N GLY A 285 3.78 5.87 -8.56
CA GLY A 285 2.56 5.98 -7.78
C GLY A 285 1.91 7.35 -7.85
N ASN A 286 1.04 7.62 -6.89
CA ASN A 286 0.26 8.85 -6.76
C ASN A 286 0.15 9.28 -5.29
N ALA A 287 -0.34 10.50 -5.04
CA ALA A 287 -0.73 10.96 -3.71
C ALA A 287 -1.97 10.18 -3.23
N PRO A 288 -1.83 9.26 -2.25
CA PRO A 288 -2.93 8.41 -1.86
C PRO A 288 -3.86 9.12 -0.85
N SER A 289 -5.16 8.88 -0.99
CA SER A 289 -6.20 9.52 -0.17
C SER A 289 -6.03 9.25 1.32
N ILE A 290 -5.52 8.08 1.72
CA ILE A 290 -5.25 7.77 3.13
C ILE A 290 -4.26 8.75 3.77
N ILE A 291 -3.20 9.13 3.05
CA ILE A 291 -2.17 10.03 3.58
C ILE A 291 -2.72 11.45 3.68
N THR A 292 -3.49 11.89 2.69
CA THR A 292 -4.18 13.18 2.75
C THR A 292 -5.16 13.24 3.92
N ILE A 293 -6.05 12.25 4.04
CA ILE A 293 -7.08 12.20 5.10
C ILE A 293 -6.42 12.21 6.48
N LEU A 294 -5.38 11.40 6.73
CA LEU A 294 -4.73 11.38 8.03
C LEU A 294 -3.98 12.67 8.36
N ASN A 295 -3.40 13.35 7.36
CA ASN A 295 -2.84 14.67 7.59
C ASN A 295 -3.92 15.69 7.97
N LEU A 296 -5.11 15.62 7.36
CA LEU A 296 -6.24 16.48 7.79
C LEU A 296 -6.68 16.15 9.22
N ILE A 297 -6.76 14.87 9.58
CA ILE A 297 -7.11 14.43 10.94
C ILE A 297 -6.07 14.96 11.95
N ARG A 298 -4.77 14.80 11.69
CA ARG A 298 -3.72 15.30 12.61
C ARG A 298 -3.75 16.82 12.76
N MET A 299 -4.25 17.54 11.76
CA MET A 299 -4.43 19.00 11.82
C MET A 299 -5.69 19.41 12.60
N GLY A 300 -6.54 18.46 13.02
CA GLY A 300 -7.77 18.71 13.78
C GLY A 300 -9.03 18.80 12.92
N ASN A 301 -9.02 18.26 11.69
CA ASN A 301 -10.21 18.27 10.83
C ASN A 301 -11.26 17.26 11.32
N LYS A 302 -12.31 17.77 11.97
CA LYS A 302 -13.42 16.95 12.50
C LYS A 302 -14.44 16.56 11.44
N ARG A 303 -14.45 17.20 10.27
CA ARG A 303 -15.41 16.90 9.20
C ARG A 303 -15.06 15.58 8.52
N VAL A 304 -13.78 15.36 8.22
CA VAL A 304 -13.32 14.09 7.62
C VAL A 304 -13.58 12.91 8.56
N LEU A 305 -13.39 13.08 9.87
CA LEU A 305 -13.70 12.07 10.90
C LEU A 305 -15.17 11.64 10.89
N LYS A 306 -16.09 12.58 10.64
CA LYS A 306 -17.53 12.30 10.57
C LYS A 306 -17.95 11.70 9.23
N LYS A 307 -17.21 12.00 8.17
CA LYS A 307 -17.58 11.69 6.79
C LYS A 307 -17.09 10.32 6.34
N PHE A 308 -15.93 9.88 6.81
CA PHE A 308 -15.27 8.66 6.36
C PHE A 308 -15.02 7.70 7.53
N ASN A 309 -14.88 6.41 7.20
CA ASN A 309 -14.48 5.39 8.16
C ASN A 309 -12.97 5.40 8.37
N CYS A 310 -12.50 6.44 9.07
CA CYS A 310 -11.07 6.71 9.22
C CYS A 310 -10.32 5.60 9.96
N THR A 311 -10.97 4.85 10.85
CA THR A 311 -10.35 3.72 11.58
C THR A 311 -10.06 2.53 10.67
N TYR A 312 -10.80 2.37 9.56
CA TYR A 312 -10.62 1.27 8.62
C TYR A 312 -9.59 1.56 7.52
N LEU A 313 -9.25 2.83 7.26
CA LEU A 313 -8.41 3.24 6.13
C LEU A 313 -7.08 2.46 6.04
N ARG A 314 -6.39 2.27 7.17
CA ARG A 314 -5.12 1.52 7.19
C ARG A 314 -5.29 0.08 6.75
N LYS A 315 -6.33 -0.60 7.23
CA LYS A 315 -6.62 -1.99 6.87
C LYS A 315 -7.00 -2.09 5.38
N ALA A 316 -7.83 -1.16 4.90
CA ALA A 316 -8.16 -1.06 3.49
C ALA A 316 -6.91 -0.91 2.61
N ALA A 317 -6.01 0.01 2.97
CA ALA A 317 -4.77 0.23 2.24
C ALA A 317 -3.90 -1.04 2.18
N ILE A 318 -3.68 -1.72 3.31
CA ILE A 318 -2.92 -2.98 3.35
C ILE A 318 -3.56 -4.05 2.45
N ASN A 319 -4.88 -4.22 2.55
CA ASN A 319 -5.60 -5.21 1.76
C ASN A 319 -5.54 -4.90 0.27
N MET A 320 -5.75 -3.64 -0.12
CA MET A 320 -5.68 -3.21 -1.51
C MET A 320 -4.26 -3.36 -2.08
N THR A 321 -3.21 -3.03 -1.33
CA THR A 321 -1.83 -3.24 -1.78
C THR A 321 -1.55 -4.72 -2.01
N ARG A 322 -2.03 -5.62 -1.14
CA ARG A 322 -1.90 -7.08 -1.35
C ARG A 322 -2.64 -7.55 -2.59
N VAL A 323 -3.85 -7.05 -2.82
CA VAL A 323 -4.64 -7.38 -4.01
C VAL A 323 -3.94 -6.90 -5.28
N THR A 324 -3.31 -5.73 -5.22
CA THR A 324 -2.65 -5.06 -6.35
C THR A 324 -1.29 -5.65 -6.69
N THR A 325 -0.46 -5.88 -5.67
CA THR A 325 0.96 -6.23 -5.84
C THR A 325 1.25 -7.70 -5.53
N GLY A 326 0.34 -8.39 -4.83
CA GLY A 326 0.55 -9.75 -4.32
C GLY A 326 1.40 -9.82 -3.04
N VAL A 327 1.83 -8.68 -2.49
CA VAL A 327 2.68 -8.61 -1.29
C VAL A 327 2.18 -7.55 -0.30
N ASP A 328 2.73 -7.56 0.91
CA ASP A 328 2.50 -6.51 1.89
C ASP A 328 3.04 -5.15 1.41
N PRO A 329 2.47 -4.02 1.87
CA PRO A 329 3.00 -2.70 1.61
C PRO A 329 4.48 -2.59 1.97
N HIS A 330 5.21 -1.76 1.22
CA HIS A 330 6.61 -1.51 1.52
C HIS A 330 6.76 -1.09 3.00
N ILE A 331 7.75 -1.66 3.70
CA ILE A 331 7.87 -1.53 5.15
C ILE A 331 7.95 -0.07 5.64
N LYS A 332 8.47 0.85 4.81
CA LYS A 332 8.59 2.30 5.10
C LYS A 332 7.43 3.13 4.57
N GLN A 333 6.42 2.51 3.98
CA GLN A 333 5.26 3.24 3.46
C GLN A 333 4.60 3.99 4.63
N PRO A 334 4.47 5.33 4.56
CA PRO A 334 3.82 6.08 5.61
C PRO A 334 2.42 5.51 5.91
N VAL A 335 2.03 5.53 7.19
CA VAL A 335 0.72 5.09 7.69
C VAL A 335 0.46 3.57 7.66
N TYR A 336 0.68 2.90 6.54
CA TYR A 336 0.22 1.52 6.36
C TYR A 336 1.35 0.51 6.06
N GLY A 337 2.61 0.96 6.06
CA GLY A 337 3.77 0.08 6.14
C GLY A 337 3.98 -0.48 7.56
N ALA A 338 4.69 -1.60 7.66
CA ALA A 338 4.95 -2.24 8.94
C ALA A 338 5.66 -1.31 9.95
N ARG A 339 6.61 -0.49 9.47
CA ARG A 339 7.36 0.46 10.32
C ARG A 339 6.58 1.70 10.71
N ALA A 340 5.38 1.92 10.17
CA ALA A 340 4.53 2.99 10.68
C ALA A 340 4.23 2.76 12.16
N LEU A 341 4.07 1.50 12.59
CA LEU A 341 3.83 1.10 13.98
C LEU A 341 5.01 1.35 14.94
N ASP A 342 6.18 1.72 14.41
CA ASP A 342 7.38 1.94 15.21
C ASP A 342 7.41 3.34 15.85
N PHE A 343 6.50 4.23 15.44
CA PHE A 343 6.35 5.56 16.03
C PHE A 343 5.29 5.55 17.14
N VAL A 344 5.56 6.29 18.21
CA VAL A 344 4.53 6.64 19.20
C VAL A 344 3.69 7.75 18.60
N TYR A 345 2.45 7.42 18.23
CA TYR A 345 1.46 8.41 17.82
C TYR A 345 0.73 8.95 19.05
N ASP A 346 0.44 10.25 19.04
CA ASP A 346 -0.05 11.06 20.17
C ASP A 346 -0.88 10.28 21.20
N LEU A 347 -0.45 10.36 22.48
CA LEU A 347 -1.15 9.77 23.63
C LEU A 347 -2.36 10.60 24.08
N ASN A 348 -2.82 11.56 23.27
CA ASN A 348 -3.87 12.49 23.63
C ASN A 348 -5.20 12.08 22.97
N PRO A 349 -6.08 11.35 23.67
CA PRO A 349 -7.22 10.65 23.07
C PRO A 349 -8.42 11.53 22.72
N GLU A 350 -8.34 12.85 22.94
CA GLU A 350 -9.54 13.72 22.98
C GLU A 350 -10.25 13.93 21.63
N GLU A 351 -9.65 13.56 20.49
CA GLU A 351 -10.29 13.74 19.17
C GLU A 351 -10.27 12.51 18.24
N PHE A 352 -9.13 11.82 18.11
CA PHE A 352 -8.99 10.58 17.34
C PHE A 352 -7.90 9.71 17.96
N ASP A 353 -8.22 8.44 18.25
CA ASP A 353 -7.26 7.53 18.85
C ASP A 353 -6.30 6.98 17.78
N PHE A 354 -5.21 7.73 17.57
CA PHE A 354 -4.15 7.28 16.66
C PHE A 354 -3.49 5.99 17.17
N ALA A 355 -3.42 5.75 18.49
CA ALA A 355 -2.87 4.52 19.01
C ALA A 355 -3.75 3.30 18.64
N ASP A 356 -5.09 3.46 18.70
CA ASP A 356 -6.05 2.46 18.22
C ASP A 356 -5.91 2.20 16.71
N PHE A 357 -5.82 3.28 15.93
CA PHE A 357 -5.64 3.21 14.49
C PHE A 357 -4.33 2.50 14.08
N PHE A 358 -3.27 2.70 14.86
CA PHE A 358 -1.97 2.04 14.71
C PHE A 358 -1.83 0.79 15.61
N ARG A 359 -2.91 0.09 15.98
CA ARG A 359 -2.77 -1.19 16.68
C ARG A 359 -2.06 -2.25 15.82
N GLY A 360 -1.08 -2.89 16.42
CA GLY A 360 -0.31 -3.99 15.84
C GLY A 360 1.02 -4.19 16.56
N THR A 361 1.69 -5.30 16.30
CA THR A 361 3.05 -5.55 16.81
C THR A 361 4.05 -4.68 16.06
N SER A 362 4.75 -3.81 16.79
CA SER A 362 5.83 -2.98 16.24
C SER A 362 7.03 -3.83 15.81
N SER A 363 7.83 -3.32 14.88
CA SER A 363 9.03 -4.00 14.39
C SER A 363 10.21 -3.90 15.36
N TYR A 364 10.10 -3.03 16.38
CA TYR A 364 11.16 -2.67 17.33
C TYR A 364 11.10 -3.39 18.66
N SER A 365 10.29 -4.43 18.79
CA SER A 365 10.10 -5.10 20.08
C SER A 365 11.27 -6.04 20.44
N ASN A 366 12.47 -5.45 20.59
CA ASN A 366 13.65 -6.05 21.19
C ASN A 366 13.62 -6.03 22.73
N ASN A 367 12.46 -5.74 23.33
CA ASN A 367 12.31 -5.66 24.78
C ASN A 367 11.40 -6.78 25.30
N HIS A 368 11.68 -7.17 26.55
CA HIS A 368 11.06 -8.20 27.38
C HIS A 368 9.55 -8.48 27.15
N PRO A 369 8.67 -7.48 26.86
CA PRO A 369 7.26 -7.74 26.56
C PRO A 369 7.01 -8.62 25.33
N PHE A 370 7.79 -8.51 24.26
CA PHE A 370 7.54 -9.29 23.03
C PHE A 370 7.90 -10.75 23.17
N ILE A 371 9.00 -11.05 23.85
CA ILE A 371 9.34 -12.43 24.21
C ILE A 371 8.23 -12.99 25.10
N SER A 372 7.75 -12.24 26.10
CA SER A 372 6.66 -12.70 26.97
C SER A 372 5.26 -12.77 26.33
N GLU A 373 4.99 -12.01 25.26
CA GLU A 373 3.68 -11.96 24.59
C GLU A 373 3.61 -12.87 23.35
N ASN A 374 4.73 -13.10 22.67
CA ASN A 374 4.82 -13.85 21.42
C ASN A 374 5.72 -15.09 21.50
N GLY A 375 6.34 -15.34 22.66
CA GLY A 375 6.96 -16.62 22.97
C GLY A 375 5.92 -17.75 23.01
N PRO A 376 6.36 -19.00 23.15
CA PRO A 376 5.46 -20.13 23.30
C PRO A 376 4.70 -20.05 24.64
N ASN A 377 3.67 -19.21 24.71
CA ASN A 377 2.91 -18.83 25.92
C ASN A 377 2.18 -20.02 26.59
N LYS A 378 2.23 -21.22 26.02
CA LYS A 378 1.61 -22.44 26.52
C LYS A 378 2.60 -23.44 27.10
N ASN A 379 3.91 -23.21 26.99
CA ASN A 379 4.90 -24.14 27.51
C ASN A 379 5.23 -23.80 28.97
N GLU A 380 5.13 -24.79 29.88
CA GLU A 380 5.48 -24.65 31.30
C GLU A 380 6.95 -24.21 31.52
N ASP A 381 7.84 -24.51 30.57
CA ASP A 381 9.25 -24.09 30.58
C ASP A 381 9.47 -22.62 30.17
N PHE A 382 8.43 -21.93 29.70
CA PHE A 382 8.49 -20.53 29.30
C PHE A 382 8.27 -19.60 30.50
N THR A 383 9.31 -19.43 31.32
CA THR A 383 9.31 -18.59 32.53
C THR A 383 9.94 -17.21 32.29
N ILE A 384 9.71 -16.25 33.21
CA ILE A 384 10.40 -14.94 33.21
C ILE A 384 11.92 -15.12 33.26
N GLU A 385 12.40 -16.13 34.00
CA GLU A 385 13.82 -16.46 34.06
C GLU A 385 14.34 -16.93 32.69
N ARG A 386 13.56 -17.74 31.96
CA ARG A 386 13.90 -18.17 30.60
C ARG A 386 13.91 -17.00 29.61
N ALA A 387 12.95 -16.09 29.70
CA ALA A 387 12.93 -14.88 28.88
C ALA A 387 14.19 -14.01 29.10
N ASN A 388 14.70 -13.95 30.33
CA ASN A 388 15.96 -13.26 30.64
C ASN A 388 17.18 -13.99 30.03
N LEU A 389 17.21 -15.33 30.07
CA LEU A 389 18.25 -16.12 29.41
C LEU A 389 18.23 -15.93 27.90
N MET A 390 17.06 -15.93 27.27
CA MET A 390 16.90 -15.61 25.84
C MET A 390 17.49 -14.24 25.50
N LYS A 391 17.27 -13.23 26.35
CA LYS A 391 17.86 -11.91 26.17
C LYS A 391 19.39 -11.93 26.26
N GLU A 392 19.96 -12.65 27.22
CA GLU A 392 21.42 -12.79 27.32
C GLU A 392 21.99 -13.49 26.08
N VAL A 393 21.34 -14.53 25.55
CA VAL A 393 21.74 -15.18 24.29
C VAL A 393 21.70 -14.20 23.11
N MET A 394 20.66 -13.34 23.01
CA MET A 394 20.62 -12.28 22.00
C MET A 394 21.79 -11.31 22.14
N LEU A 395 22.13 -10.92 23.38
CA LEU A 395 23.26 -10.02 23.65
C LEU A 395 24.60 -10.68 23.36
N GLU A 396 24.77 -11.96 23.67
CA GLU A 396 25.95 -12.75 23.32
C GLU A 396 26.13 -12.85 21.82
N ASP A 397 25.05 -13.08 21.07
CA ASP A 397 25.08 -13.09 19.61
C ASP A 397 25.53 -11.76 19.06
N LEU A 398 24.98 -10.65 19.55
CA LEU A 398 25.40 -9.31 19.15
C LEU A 398 26.87 -9.04 19.49
N ARG A 399 27.34 -9.44 20.67
CA ARG A 399 28.76 -9.34 21.08
C ARG A 399 29.67 -10.18 20.17
N ALA A 400 29.19 -11.32 19.72
CA ALA A 400 29.86 -12.21 18.76
C ALA A 400 29.68 -11.76 17.29
N ASN A 401 29.07 -10.61 17.03
CA ASN A 401 28.73 -10.10 15.71
C ASN A 401 27.85 -11.07 14.88
N ARG A 402 27.08 -11.91 15.56
CA ARG A 402 26.01 -12.74 14.98
C ARG A 402 24.70 -11.94 15.03
N LYS A 403 24.08 -11.77 13.88
CA LYS A 403 22.77 -11.12 13.75
C LYS A 403 21.75 -12.17 13.36
N GLU A 404 21.03 -12.71 14.33
CA GLU A 404 19.95 -13.68 14.09
C GLU A 404 18.58 -12.97 14.07
N GLU A 405 17.61 -13.61 13.42
CA GLU A 405 16.22 -13.19 13.34
C GLU A 405 15.47 -13.71 14.57
N TYR A 406 14.91 -12.80 15.36
CA TYR A 406 14.22 -13.11 16.63
C TYR A 406 12.77 -12.61 16.65
N MET A 407 12.24 -12.13 15.53
CA MET A 407 10.94 -11.45 15.45
C MET A 407 9.84 -12.38 14.94
N SER A 408 10.18 -13.58 14.49
CA SER A 408 9.24 -14.57 14.00
C SER A 408 9.09 -15.73 14.98
N LYS A 409 7.99 -16.49 14.89
CA LYS A 409 7.76 -17.66 15.73
C LYS A 409 8.91 -18.68 15.66
N CYS A 410 9.44 -18.94 14.46
CA CYS A 410 10.61 -19.83 14.30
C CYS A 410 11.89 -19.21 14.86
N GLY A 411 12.12 -17.90 14.69
CA GLY A 411 13.26 -17.20 15.29
C GLY A 411 13.23 -17.23 16.82
N LEU A 412 12.05 -17.01 17.41
CA LEU A 412 11.82 -17.09 18.86
C LEU A 412 11.95 -18.51 19.40
N ALA A 413 11.43 -19.52 18.70
CA ALA A 413 11.57 -20.92 19.09
C ALA A 413 13.05 -21.35 19.08
N VAL A 414 13.79 -20.97 18.04
CA VAL A 414 15.24 -21.18 17.97
C VAL A 414 15.98 -20.46 19.11
N LEU A 415 15.57 -19.26 19.47
CA LEU A 415 16.15 -18.53 20.60
C LEU A 415 15.82 -19.21 21.94
N PHE A 416 14.59 -19.72 22.09
CA PHE A 416 14.12 -20.43 23.28
C PHE A 416 14.93 -21.70 23.52
N ASP A 417 15.10 -22.52 22.48
CA ASP A 417 15.96 -23.71 22.48
C ASP A 417 17.39 -23.40 22.97
N ARG A 418 18.04 -22.43 22.34
CA ARG A 418 19.41 -22.01 22.69
C ARG A 418 19.55 -21.40 24.09
N SER A 419 18.46 -20.89 24.64
CA SER A 419 18.42 -20.41 26.02
C SER A 419 18.22 -21.54 27.04
N GLY A 420 18.19 -22.79 26.59
CA GLY A 420 17.98 -24.01 27.39
C GLY A 420 16.51 -24.41 27.56
N GLY A 421 15.60 -23.86 26.77
CA GLY A 421 14.23 -24.37 26.65
C GLY A 421 14.18 -25.58 25.71
N LYS A 422 13.07 -26.32 25.69
CA LYS A 422 12.88 -27.45 24.76
C LYS A 422 11.80 -27.12 23.75
N LEU A 423 12.09 -27.36 22.47
CA LEU A 423 11.08 -27.32 21.41
C LEU A 423 10.11 -28.49 21.62
N THR A 424 8.91 -28.20 22.12
CA THR A 424 7.85 -29.20 22.25
C THR A 424 7.10 -29.38 20.93
N ASP A 425 6.43 -30.52 20.79
CA ASP A 425 5.58 -30.85 19.64
C ASP A 425 4.58 -29.73 19.31
N GLU A 426 3.97 -29.13 20.34
CA GLU A 426 3.01 -28.04 20.17
C GLU A 426 3.64 -26.78 19.52
N ILE A 427 4.87 -26.41 19.91
CA ILE A 427 5.57 -25.23 19.37
C ILE A 427 5.94 -25.48 17.91
N ARG A 428 6.42 -26.69 17.63
CA ARG A 428 6.79 -27.14 16.29
C ARG A 428 5.58 -27.11 15.37
N ASP A 429 4.47 -27.71 15.78
CA ASP A 429 3.26 -27.78 14.98
C ASP A 429 2.67 -26.40 14.73
N GLU A 430 2.74 -25.48 15.70
CA GLU A 430 2.33 -24.09 15.51
C GLU A 430 3.17 -23.37 14.43
N ILE A 431 4.49 -23.62 14.40
CA ILE A 431 5.39 -23.04 13.39
C ILE A 431 5.20 -23.73 12.03
N ALA A 432 5.05 -25.05 11.99
CA ALA A 432 4.83 -25.82 10.78
C ALA A 432 3.50 -25.40 10.10
N ASN A 433 2.47 -25.14 10.89
CA ASN A 433 1.17 -24.67 10.40
C ASN A 433 1.11 -23.17 10.07
N ASP A 434 2.10 -22.36 10.46
CA ASP A 434 2.19 -20.93 10.05
C ASP A 434 2.59 -20.82 8.56
N PRO A 435 1.70 -20.42 7.64
CA PRO A 435 2.00 -20.45 6.21
C PRO A 435 3.07 -19.41 5.84
N MET A 436 3.99 -19.79 4.95
CA MET A 436 4.91 -18.83 4.36
C MET A 436 4.13 -17.78 3.56
N LYS A 437 4.36 -16.49 3.88
CA LYS A 437 3.59 -15.38 3.28
C LYS A 437 3.97 -15.09 1.83
N THR A 438 5.18 -15.46 1.40
CA THR A 438 5.68 -15.14 0.06
C THR A 438 5.46 -16.31 -0.90
N PRO A 439 4.97 -16.07 -2.13
CA PRO A 439 4.83 -17.13 -3.14
C PRO A 439 6.13 -17.87 -3.43
N HIS A 440 7.27 -17.15 -3.41
CA HIS A 440 8.61 -17.75 -3.56
C HIS A 440 8.91 -18.76 -2.44
N GLY A 441 8.69 -18.38 -1.17
CA GLY A 441 8.92 -19.28 -0.04
C GLY A 441 7.97 -20.48 -0.02
N GLN A 442 6.73 -20.29 -0.49
CA GLN A 442 5.78 -21.40 -0.67
C GLN A 442 6.26 -22.40 -1.72
N ASN A 443 6.76 -21.91 -2.86
CA ASN A 443 7.28 -22.78 -3.92
C ASN A 443 8.52 -23.55 -3.46
N LEU A 444 9.46 -22.90 -2.76
CA LEU A 444 10.64 -23.56 -2.22
C LEU A 444 10.29 -24.68 -1.22
N LEU A 445 9.36 -24.41 -0.30
CA LEU A 445 8.87 -25.44 0.63
C LEU A 445 8.17 -26.58 -0.11
N LYS A 446 7.41 -26.26 -1.16
CA LYS A 446 6.73 -27.27 -1.98
C LYS A 446 7.75 -28.17 -2.70
N GLU A 447 8.80 -27.61 -3.29
CA GLU A 447 9.85 -28.39 -3.95
C GLU A 447 10.60 -29.31 -2.96
N ILE A 448 10.92 -28.82 -1.77
CA ILE A 448 11.53 -29.67 -0.73
C ILE A 448 10.55 -30.74 -0.23
N ARG A 449 9.25 -30.41 -0.14
CA ARG A 449 8.23 -31.37 0.24
C ARG A 449 8.05 -32.47 -0.81
N GLU A 450 8.07 -32.12 -2.09
CA GLU A 450 8.02 -33.09 -3.19
C GLU A 450 9.22 -34.06 -3.09
N ARG A 451 10.42 -33.55 -2.78
CA ARG A 451 11.59 -34.41 -2.51
C ARG A 451 11.43 -35.28 -1.27
N TRP A 452 10.82 -34.75 -0.20
CA TRP A 452 10.52 -35.52 1.01
C TRP A 452 9.61 -36.70 0.70
N ASP A 453 8.50 -36.45 0.01
CA ASP A 453 7.52 -37.46 -0.35
C ASP A 453 8.13 -38.54 -1.27
N GLU A 454 9.10 -38.20 -2.13
CA GLU A 454 9.84 -39.20 -2.94
C GLU A 454 10.68 -40.18 -2.11
N TRP A 455 11.20 -39.73 -0.96
CA TRP A 455 11.98 -40.58 -0.05
C TRP A 455 11.08 -41.36 0.91
N ASP A 456 9.95 -40.77 1.33
CA ASP A 456 8.91 -41.42 2.15
C ASP A 456 8.36 -42.68 1.45
N LEU A 457 8.21 -42.64 0.12
CA LEU A 457 7.83 -43.83 -0.67
C LEU A 457 8.80 -45.02 -0.54
N LYS A 458 10.01 -44.82 -0.01
CA LYS A 458 11.02 -45.88 0.20
C LYS A 458 11.01 -46.43 1.62
N ASP A 459 10.25 -45.82 2.52
CA ASP A 459 10.12 -46.25 3.90
C ASP A 459 9.08 -47.36 4.07
N LYS A 460 9.14 -48.03 5.21
CA LYS A 460 8.23 -49.14 5.54
C LYS A 460 6.81 -48.69 5.80
N VAL A 461 6.68 -47.48 6.36
CA VAL A 461 5.42 -46.78 6.57
C VAL A 461 5.49 -45.55 5.67
N GLN A 462 4.39 -45.24 4.98
CA GLN A 462 4.34 -44.18 3.97
C GLN A 462 3.22 -43.20 4.33
N GLY A 463 3.43 -41.92 4.09
CA GLY A 463 2.42 -40.87 4.28
C GLY A 463 2.13 -40.54 5.74
N ASP A 464 3.01 -40.92 6.67
CA ASP A 464 2.93 -40.58 8.09
C ASP A 464 3.60 -39.24 8.43
N ASN A 465 4.26 -38.60 7.44
CA ASN A 465 5.09 -37.40 7.57
C ASN A 465 6.41 -37.61 8.32
N LEU A 466 6.84 -38.86 8.44
CA LEU A 466 8.12 -39.24 9.00
C LEU A 466 9.06 -39.66 7.87
N LEU A 467 10.37 -39.58 8.13
CA LEU A 467 11.36 -40.31 7.36
C LEU A 467 12.23 -41.14 8.29
N ASP A 468 12.39 -42.42 7.97
CA ASP A 468 13.39 -43.26 8.61
C ASP A 468 14.78 -42.61 8.42
N TYR A 469 15.67 -42.78 9.40
CA TYR A 469 17.02 -42.20 9.35
C TYR A 469 17.81 -42.54 8.07
N ASP A 470 17.60 -43.74 7.50
CA ASP A 470 18.20 -44.14 6.22
C ASP A 470 17.71 -43.23 5.08
N SER A 471 16.41 -42.98 5.00
CA SER A 471 15.78 -42.18 3.94
C SER A 471 16.05 -40.69 4.11
N PHE A 472 15.99 -40.16 5.34
CA PHE A 472 16.38 -38.78 5.61
C PHE A 472 17.87 -38.54 5.30
N TYR A 473 18.75 -39.49 5.68
CA TYR A 473 20.17 -39.36 5.39
C TYR A 473 20.43 -39.32 3.88
N ASN A 474 19.87 -40.27 3.12
CA ASN A 474 20.10 -40.34 1.69
C ASN A 474 19.45 -39.18 0.91
N GLY A 475 18.31 -38.69 1.37
CA GLY A 475 17.60 -37.58 0.74
C GLY A 475 18.18 -36.20 1.03
N PHE A 476 18.70 -35.98 2.23
CA PHE A 476 19.02 -34.62 2.70
C PHE A 476 20.41 -34.47 3.35
N MET A 477 20.93 -35.48 4.05
CA MET A 477 22.20 -35.34 4.80
C MET A 477 23.45 -35.82 4.06
N ALA A 478 23.33 -36.71 3.08
CA ALA A 478 24.44 -37.31 2.36
C ALA A 478 25.44 -36.28 1.78
N PRO A 479 25.03 -35.10 1.28
CA PRO A 479 25.95 -34.06 0.83
C PRO A 479 26.84 -33.47 1.94
N TYR A 480 26.39 -33.52 3.20
CA TYR A 480 27.07 -32.89 4.35
C TYR A 480 27.81 -33.89 5.24
N PHE A 481 27.42 -35.16 5.21
CA PHE A 481 27.99 -36.22 6.05
C PHE A 481 28.45 -37.40 5.18
N ALA A 482 29.76 -37.63 5.10
CA ALA A 482 30.35 -38.64 4.22
C ALA A 482 30.13 -40.11 4.66
N CYS A 483 29.67 -40.37 5.89
CA CYS A 483 29.54 -41.73 6.42
C CYS A 483 28.31 -41.90 7.31
N TYR A 484 27.25 -42.52 6.78
CA TYR A 484 26.05 -42.86 7.54
C TYR A 484 26.32 -43.77 8.75
N ARG A 485 27.26 -44.71 8.62
CA ARG A 485 27.51 -45.75 9.62
C ARG A 485 28.40 -45.30 10.77
N CYS A 486 28.96 -44.09 10.73
CA CYS A 486 29.78 -43.60 11.83
C CYS A 486 28.90 -43.23 13.03
N ASN A 487 29.47 -43.36 14.23
CA ASN A 487 28.76 -43.07 15.47
C ASN A 487 28.34 -41.59 15.55
N ASP A 488 29.08 -40.70 14.90
CA ASP A 488 28.80 -39.26 14.92
C ASP A 488 27.61 -38.88 14.05
N THR A 489 27.42 -39.49 12.88
CA THR A 489 26.24 -39.26 12.02
C THR A 489 24.98 -39.84 12.64
N LYS A 490 25.06 -41.00 13.30
CA LYS A 490 23.92 -41.55 14.05
C LYS A 490 23.51 -40.65 15.22
N LYS A 491 24.48 -40.08 15.95
CA LYS A 491 24.20 -39.12 17.02
C LYS A 491 23.65 -37.79 16.49
N ALA A 492 24.06 -37.37 15.29
CA ALA A 492 23.53 -36.19 14.63
C ALA A 492 22.06 -36.38 14.21
N LEU A 493 21.69 -37.56 13.70
CA LEU A 493 20.30 -37.93 13.41
C LEU A 493 19.44 -37.98 14.69
N GLN A 494 19.97 -38.58 15.76
CA GLN A 494 19.36 -38.58 17.10
C GLN A 494 19.23 -37.19 17.75
N ALA A 495 19.89 -36.16 17.21
CA ALA A 495 19.76 -34.80 17.66
C ALA A 495 18.73 -34.00 16.84
N LEU A 496 18.29 -34.53 15.69
CA LEU A 496 17.16 -34.00 14.92
C LEU A 496 15.84 -34.62 15.34
N ASP A 497 15.87 -35.90 15.71
CA ASP A 497 14.79 -36.69 16.29
C ASP A 497 14.53 -36.22 17.74
N MET A 498 13.61 -35.27 17.91
CA MET A 498 13.38 -34.64 19.22
C MET A 498 12.45 -35.45 20.12
N ASP A 499 11.64 -36.36 19.56
CA ASP A 499 10.69 -37.20 20.28
C ASP A 499 11.21 -38.64 20.54
N ILE A 500 12.38 -38.98 19.99
CA ILE A 500 13.14 -40.22 20.19
C ILE A 500 12.42 -41.42 19.57
N ASP A 501 11.70 -41.22 18.47
CA ASP A 501 10.98 -42.27 17.76
C ASP A 501 11.85 -43.04 16.73
N ASN A 502 13.10 -42.60 16.52
CA ASN A 502 14.07 -43.07 15.52
C ASN A 502 13.74 -42.67 14.07
N SER A 503 12.98 -41.61 13.89
CA SER A 503 12.65 -41.01 12.60
C SER A 503 12.84 -39.48 12.64
N VAL A 504 12.69 -38.80 11.51
CA VAL A 504 12.70 -37.34 11.44
C VAL A 504 11.34 -36.87 10.95
N ASP A 505 10.72 -35.98 11.72
CA ASP A 505 9.42 -35.39 11.43
C ASP A 505 9.53 -34.30 10.36
N TRP A 506 8.58 -34.25 9.42
CA TRP A 506 8.50 -33.13 8.47
C TRP A 506 8.34 -31.80 9.19
N SER A 507 7.54 -31.77 10.25
CA SER A 507 7.27 -30.58 11.05
C SER A 507 8.55 -30.05 11.71
N GLU A 508 9.46 -30.92 12.15
CA GLU A 508 10.77 -30.57 12.72
C GLU A 508 11.67 -29.95 11.66
N PHE A 509 11.79 -30.64 10.53
CA PHE A 509 12.64 -30.17 9.43
C PHE A 509 12.14 -28.81 8.89
N CYS A 510 10.81 -28.64 8.82
CA CYS A 510 10.16 -27.42 8.34
C CYS A 510 10.48 -26.18 9.19
N VAL A 511 10.69 -26.33 10.50
CA VAL A 511 11.10 -25.22 11.38
C VAL A 511 12.43 -24.61 10.89
N PHE A 512 13.42 -25.46 10.59
CA PHE A 512 14.74 -25.01 10.15
C PHE A 512 14.72 -24.39 8.75
N LEU A 513 13.91 -24.94 7.84
CA LEU A 513 13.71 -24.38 6.50
C LEU A 513 13.07 -22.98 6.57
N LYS A 514 12.02 -22.82 7.39
CA LYS A 514 11.36 -21.53 7.60
C LYS A 514 12.28 -20.50 8.25
N TRP A 515 13.09 -20.92 9.22
CA TRP A 515 14.13 -20.08 9.81
C TRP A 515 15.12 -19.59 8.75
N ALA A 516 15.67 -20.50 7.92
CA ALA A 516 16.67 -20.14 6.92
C ALA A 516 16.13 -19.12 5.91
N MET A 517 14.89 -19.31 5.44
CA MET A 517 14.23 -18.35 4.54
C MET A 517 14.00 -16.98 5.16
N LYS A 518 13.70 -16.90 6.47
CA LYS A 518 13.49 -15.61 7.17
C LYS A 518 14.82 -14.92 7.51
N GLN A 519 15.83 -15.69 7.86
CA GLN A 519 17.16 -15.21 8.23
C GLN A 519 17.98 -14.77 7.00
N TYR A 520 17.89 -15.50 5.88
CA TYR A 520 18.70 -15.27 4.68
C TYR A 520 17.86 -15.11 3.39
N PRO A 521 16.84 -14.24 3.36
CA PRO A 521 15.88 -14.15 2.25
C PRO A 521 16.51 -13.71 0.93
N LYS A 522 17.69 -13.09 0.95
CA LYS A 522 18.40 -12.60 -0.24
C LYS A 522 19.39 -13.62 -0.82
N THR A 523 19.70 -14.68 -0.08
CA THR A 523 20.70 -15.67 -0.45
C THR A 523 20.07 -16.93 -1.03
N ILE A 524 18.79 -17.17 -0.71
CA ILE A 524 18.08 -18.40 -1.06
C ILE A 524 17.25 -18.15 -2.33
N HIS A 525 17.69 -18.70 -3.45
CA HIS A 525 17.00 -18.60 -4.74
C HIS A 525 16.36 -19.93 -5.17
N THR A 526 16.92 -21.06 -4.73
CA THR A 526 16.48 -22.41 -5.08
C THR A 526 16.29 -23.29 -3.84
N ALA A 527 15.65 -24.46 -4.00
CA ALA A 527 15.51 -25.44 -2.92
C ALA A 527 16.87 -25.96 -2.42
N ASP A 528 17.86 -26.07 -3.31
CA ASP A 528 19.22 -26.47 -2.95
C ASP A 528 19.93 -25.36 -2.14
N ASP A 529 19.80 -24.10 -2.52
CA ASP A 529 20.32 -22.97 -1.71
C ASP A 529 19.72 -22.96 -0.31
N LEU A 530 18.43 -23.32 -0.20
CA LEU A 530 17.73 -23.38 1.08
C LEU A 530 18.35 -24.46 1.98
N LEU A 531 18.63 -25.65 1.45
CA LEU A 531 19.30 -26.73 2.17
C LEU A 531 20.77 -26.36 2.52
N GLU A 532 21.51 -25.78 1.58
CA GLU A 532 22.88 -25.31 1.76
C GLU A 532 23.03 -24.19 2.79
N VAL A 533 21.95 -23.45 3.05
CA VAL A 533 21.89 -22.50 4.16
C VAL A 533 21.45 -23.18 5.44
N ALA A 534 20.34 -23.94 5.43
CA ALA A 534 19.76 -24.55 6.62
C ALA A 534 20.73 -25.52 7.33
N PHE A 535 21.42 -26.38 6.56
CA PHE A 535 22.30 -27.41 7.13
C PHE A 535 23.52 -26.84 7.83
N PRO A 536 24.42 -26.09 7.15
CA PRO A 536 25.64 -25.59 7.76
C PRO A 536 25.40 -24.47 8.78
N LYS A 537 24.36 -23.65 8.59
CA LYS A 537 24.10 -22.49 9.46
C LYS A 537 23.30 -22.84 10.69
N ARG A 538 22.51 -23.93 10.69
CA ARG A 538 21.65 -24.24 11.85
C ARG A 538 21.51 -25.71 12.21
N LEU A 539 21.15 -26.60 11.29
CA LEU A 539 20.93 -28.01 11.64
C LEU A 539 22.22 -28.63 12.22
N ILE A 540 23.37 -28.45 11.56
CA ILE A 540 24.65 -29.00 12.04
C ILE A 540 25.11 -28.36 13.36
N PRO A 541 25.06 -27.03 13.56
CA PRO A 541 25.28 -26.43 14.87
C PRO A 541 24.36 -26.97 15.97
N CYS A 542 23.06 -27.10 15.71
CA CYS A 542 22.08 -27.63 16.67
C CYS A 542 22.40 -29.08 17.08
N MET A 543 22.74 -29.92 16.11
CA MET A 543 23.22 -31.28 16.37
C MET A 543 24.44 -31.31 17.29
N ARG A 544 25.37 -30.35 17.14
CA ARG A 544 26.56 -30.26 18.01
C ARG A 544 26.22 -29.81 19.42
N ASP A 545 25.32 -28.86 19.57
CA ASP A 545 24.91 -28.33 20.87
C ASP A 545 24.24 -29.44 21.72
N GLU A 546 23.34 -30.23 21.14
CA GLU A 546 22.72 -31.42 21.77
C GLU A 546 23.76 -32.48 22.21
N MET A 547 24.80 -32.69 21.38
CA MET A 547 25.89 -33.62 21.71
C MET A 547 26.78 -33.12 22.87
N LEU A 548 26.81 -31.82 23.15
CA LEU A 548 27.59 -31.22 24.24
C LEU A 548 26.83 -31.20 25.58
N VAL A 549 25.49 -31.19 25.55
CA VAL A 549 24.62 -31.19 26.76
C VAL A 549 24.57 -32.58 27.42
N LYS A 550 24.75 -33.68 26.68
CA LYS A 550 24.73 -35.06 27.20
C LYS A 550 26.04 -35.52 27.89
N LYS A 551 26.88 -34.61 28.41
CA LYS A 551 28.16 -34.92 29.06
C LYS A 551 28.15 -34.74 30.57
#